data_AF-Q5HS67-F1
#
_entry.id   AF-Q5HS67-F1
#
_cell.length_a   1.000
_cell.length_b   1.000
_cell.length_c   1.000
_cell.angle_alpha   90.00
_cell.angle_beta   90.00
_cell.angle_gamma   90.00
#
_symmetry.space_group_name_H-M   'P 1'
#
loop_
_entity.id
_entity.type
_entity.pdbx_description
1 polymer ?
#
loop_
_entity_poly.entity_id
_entity_poly.type
_entity_poly.pdbx_seq_one_letter_code
_entity_poly.pdbx_strand_id
1 'polypeptide(L)'
;MKSVKEISEELEVSKQTVFNNIKRLNIETVKQDNTSFIKNDVDVEKIIQRVIRNKKKYGFESTNISSEKVKTDNKKNESKYDVQIIELLEKQIDTLNKQLEKQEKRHETTIEFYRKELQERSKLLENQQVLALESNKKIQKLESQLEEERQLNYSFDTATNNRQNIDPQEATFTEESQNINQQQTKCQPTEVNYKDIAEEKENDSTNEGELIKEDKFVEETKSDPDDNKEVEPPKKGFWSRFFGN
;
A
#
# COMPACT_ATOMS: atom_id res chain seq x y z
N MET A 1 -19.02 18.20 -49.49
CA MET A 1 -19.54 17.09 -48.64
C MET A 1 -18.40 16.15 -48.29
N LYS A 2 -18.11 15.97 -47.00
CA LYS A 2 -17.12 14.99 -46.52
C LYS A 2 -17.83 13.88 -45.75
N SER A 3 -17.35 12.66 -45.87
CA SER A 3 -17.87 11.53 -45.10
C SER A 3 -17.32 11.54 -43.68
N VAL A 4 -18.09 10.97 -42.74
CA VAL A 4 -17.63 10.76 -41.36
C VAL A 4 -16.42 9.82 -41.31
N LYS A 5 -16.30 8.90 -42.29
CA LYS A 5 -15.16 7.99 -42.41
C LYS A 5 -13.89 8.77 -42.76
N GLU A 6 -13.93 9.65 -43.76
CA GLU A 6 -12.79 10.47 -44.16
C GLU A 6 -12.31 11.37 -43.02
N ILE A 7 -13.23 12.02 -42.29
CA ILE A 7 -12.86 12.90 -41.16
C ILE A 7 -12.24 12.09 -40.01
N SER A 8 -12.72 10.87 -39.78
CA SER A 8 -12.20 9.95 -38.78
C SER A 8 -10.77 9.51 -39.09
N GLU A 9 -10.50 9.23 -40.38
CA GLU A 9 -9.17 8.86 -40.88
C GLU A 9 -8.22 10.07 -40.86
N GLU A 10 -8.65 11.24 -41.37
CA GLU A 10 -7.87 12.49 -41.39
C GLU A 10 -7.43 12.93 -40.00
N LEU A 11 -8.30 12.76 -38.99
CA LEU A 11 -8.02 13.19 -37.63
C LEU A 11 -7.48 12.07 -36.74
N GLU A 12 -7.26 10.85 -37.25
CA GLU A 12 -6.82 9.70 -36.45
C GLU A 12 -7.68 9.51 -35.17
N VAL A 13 -9.00 9.48 -35.34
CA VAL A 13 -9.96 9.25 -34.26
C VAL A 13 -10.99 8.22 -34.67
N SER A 14 -11.66 7.59 -33.71
CA SER A 14 -12.77 6.69 -34.04
C SER A 14 -13.94 7.44 -34.72
N LYS A 15 -14.67 6.76 -35.62
CA LYS A 15 -15.90 7.31 -36.23
C LYS A 15 -16.92 7.76 -35.16
N GLN A 16 -16.98 7.04 -34.04
CA GLN A 16 -17.83 7.38 -32.91
C GLN A 16 -17.47 8.74 -32.29
N THR A 17 -16.18 9.06 -32.21
CA THR A 17 -15.70 10.37 -31.73
C THR A 17 -16.23 11.49 -32.63
N VAL A 18 -16.21 11.30 -33.95
CA VAL A 18 -16.76 12.26 -34.91
C VAL A 18 -18.28 12.40 -34.73
N PHE A 19 -19.02 11.28 -34.63
CA PHE A 19 -20.47 11.31 -34.37
C PHE A 19 -20.86 12.01 -33.06
N ASN A 20 -20.09 11.82 -31.99
CA ASN A 20 -20.33 12.49 -30.71
C ASN A 20 -20.19 14.02 -30.84
N ASN A 21 -19.24 14.49 -31.64
CA ASN A 21 -19.06 15.92 -31.89
C ASN A 21 -20.15 16.49 -32.81
N ILE A 22 -20.58 15.74 -33.83
CA ILE A 22 -21.73 16.09 -34.69
C ILE A 22 -22.99 16.29 -33.84
N LYS A 23 -23.29 15.33 -32.95
CA LYS A 23 -24.44 15.43 -32.02
C LYS A 23 -24.35 16.64 -31.09
N ARG A 24 -23.15 16.98 -30.59
CA ARG A 24 -22.95 18.14 -29.70
C ARG A 24 -23.06 19.48 -30.43
N LEU A 25 -22.78 19.50 -31.73
CA LEU A 25 -22.85 20.69 -32.56
C LEU A 25 -24.21 20.84 -33.25
N ASN A 26 -25.14 19.90 -33.03
CA ASN A 26 -26.45 19.83 -33.68
C ASN A 26 -26.37 19.93 -35.21
N ILE A 27 -25.37 19.27 -35.80
CA ILE A 27 -25.15 19.26 -37.25
C ILE A 27 -25.94 18.11 -37.87
N GLU A 28 -26.68 18.40 -38.94
CA GLU A 28 -27.40 17.40 -39.71
C GLU A 28 -26.45 16.58 -40.59
N THR A 29 -26.72 15.28 -40.69
CA THR A 29 -25.98 14.37 -41.56
C THR A 29 -26.93 13.69 -42.53
N VAL A 30 -26.44 13.39 -43.73
CA VAL A 30 -27.19 12.64 -44.74
C VAL A 30 -26.56 11.29 -44.95
N LYS A 31 -27.40 10.25 -44.99
CA LYS A 31 -26.97 8.88 -45.23
C LYS A 31 -27.07 8.59 -46.73
N GLN A 32 -25.93 8.26 -47.33
CA GLN A 32 -25.83 7.81 -48.72
C GLN A 32 -24.97 6.55 -48.74
N ASP A 33 -25.43 5.49 -49.43
CA ASP A 33 -24.69 4.22 -49.59
C ASP A 33 -24.12 3.67 -48.27
N ASN A 34 -24.98 3.64 -47.24
CA ASN A 34 -24.64 3.22 -45.87
C ASN A 34 -23.56 4.06 -45.15
N THR A 35 -23.13 5.16 -45.74
CA THR A 35 -22.15 6.08 -45.17
C THR A 35 -22.82 7.41 -44.79
N SER A 36 -22.41 7.99 -43.67
CA SER A 36 -22.91 9.30 -43.23
C SER A 36 -22.02 10.42 -43.75
N PHE A 37 -22.63 11.43 -44.35
CA PHE A 37 -21.99 12.60 -44.94
C PHE A 37 -22.47 13.88 -44.26
N ILE A 38 -21.57 14.86 -44.18
CA ILE A 38 -21.88 16.23 -43.76
C ILE A 38 -21.95 17.08 -45.03
N LYS A 39 -23.07 17.79 -45.20
CA LYS A 39 -23.35 18.55 -46.43
C LYS A 39 -22.48 19.80 -46.55
N ASN A 40 -22.39 20.57 -45.46
CA ASN A 40 -21.75 21.87 -45.43
C ASN A 40 -20.28 21.76 -45.01
N ASP A 41 -19.39 22.35 -45.80
CA ASP A 41 -17.95 22.33 -45.47
C ASP A 41 -17.64 23.15 -44.20
N VAL A 42 -18.42 24.22 -43.95
CA VAL A 42 -18.35 25.00 -42.69
C VAL A 42 -18.60 24.12 -41.46
N ASP A 43 -19.54 23.19 -41.54
CA ASP A 43 -19.86 22.30 -40.43
C ASP A 43 -18.79 21.21 -40.25
N VAL A 44 -18.15 20.79 -41.35
CA VAL A 44 -16.98 19.91 -41.28
C VAL A 44 -15.82 20.60 -40.56
N GLU A 45 -15.53 21.86 -40.88
CA GLU A 45 -14.48 22.64 -40.20
C GLU A 45 -14.76 22.81 -38.70
N LYS A 46 -16.00 23.11 -38.30
CA LYS A 46 -16.37 23.20 -36.88
C LYS A 46 -16.11 21.89 -36.14
N ILE A 47 -16.38 20.75 -36.76
CA ILE A 47 -16.12 19.43 -36.18
C ILE A 47 -14.62 19.21 -36.04
N ILE A 48 -13.83 19.47 -37.09
CA ILE A 48 -12.38 19.35 -37.09
C ILE A 48 -11.76 20.19 -35.97
N GLN A 49 -12.10 21.49 -35.91
CA GLN A 49 -11.59 22.40 -34.88
C GLN A 49 -11.93 21.92 -33.47
N ARG A 50 -13.15 21.40 -33.25
CA ARG A 50 -13.56 20.88 -31.95
C ARG A 50 -12.80 19.61 -31.56
N VAL A 51 -12.58 18.70 -32.50
CA VAL A 51 -11.82 17.47 -32.27
C VAL A 51 -10.35 17.80 -31.95
N ILE A 52 -9.73 18.71 -32.71
CA ILE A 52 -8.36 19.19 -32.44
C ILE A 52 -8.27 19.84 -31.05
N ARG A 53 -9.22 20.73 -30.70
CA ARG A 53 -9.26 21.35 -29.36
C ARG A 53 -9.38 20.31 -28.24
N ASN A 54 -10.17 19.25 -28.45
CA ASN A 54 -10.28 18.17 -27.48
C ASN A 54 -8.98 17.37 -27.37
N LYS A 55 -8.33 17.02 -28.49
CA LYS A 55 -7.03 16.35 -28.50
C LYS A 55 -5.99 17.14 -27.71
N LYS A 56 -5.90 18.45 -27.96
CA LYS A 56 -5.04 19.38 -27.22
C LYS A 56 -5.33 19.38 -25.72
N LYS A 57 -6.60 19.46 -25.33
CA LYS A 57 -7.02 19.44 -23.91
C LYS A 57 -6.54 18.20 -23.15
N TYR A 58 -6.50 17.05 -23.83
CA TYR A 58 -6.10 15.77 -23.23
C TYR A 58 -4.65 15.35 -23.57
N GLY A 59 -3.85 16.24 -24.17
CA GLY A 59 -2.43 15.99 -24.44
C GLY A 59 -2.13 15.11 -25.66
N PHE A 60 -3.07 14.93 -26.60
CA PHE A 60 -2.92 14.12 -27.82
C PHE A 60 -2.58 14.95 -29.08
N GLU A 61 -1.75 15.98 -28.97
CA GLU A 61 -1.44 16.87 -30.10
C GLU A 61 -0.68 16.12 -31.21
N SER A 62 -1.28 15.99 -32.40
CA SER A 62 -0.63 15.48 -33.62
C SER A 62 -0.03 16.65 -34.40
N THR A 63 1.28 16.63 -34.66
CA THR A 63 2.08 17.70 -35.29
C THR A 63 1.78 18.01 -36.77
N ASN A 64 0.73 17.45 -37.36
CA ASN A 64 0.67 17.25 -38.82
C ASN A 64 -0.25 18.18 -39.64
N ILE A 65 -0.84 19.25 -39.10
CA ILE A 65 -1.91 20.00 -39.84
C ILE A 65 -1.48 21.40 -40.35
N SER A 66 -0.19 21.71 -40.55
CA SER A 66 0.17 23.04 -41.09
C SER A 66 1.35 23.10 -42.08
N SER A 67 1.93 21.98 -42.51
CA SER A 67 3.17 22.02 -43.31
C SER A 67 3.00 22.00 -44.83
N GLU A 68 1.79 21.84 -45.39
CA GLU A 68 1.66 21.55 -46.83
C GLU A 68 1.45 22.76 -47.76
N LYS A 69 1.49 24.01 -47.26
CA LYS A 69 1.36 25.20 -48.13
C LYS A 69 2.33 26.35 -47.84
N VAL A 70 3.60 26.08 -47.52
CA VAL A 70 4.65 27.12 -47.60
C VAL A 70 6.00 26.49 -47.95
N LYS A 71 6.15 26.05 -49.20
CA LYS A 71 7.46 25.68 -49.75
C LYS A 71 7.93 26.74 -50.73
N THR A 72 8.38 27.86 -50.18
CA THR A 72 9.48 28.70 -50.70
C THR A 72 9.67 29.86 -49.72
N ASP A 73 10.89 30.05 -49.23
CA ASP A 73 11.42 31.23 -48.49
C ASP A 73 11.44 31.24 -46.94
N ASN A 74 11.69 30.11 -46.26
CA ASN A 74 11.64 30.07 -44.77
C ASN A 74 12.94 29.76 -44.00
N LYS A 75 14.12 29.68 -44.64
CA LYS A 75 15.36 29.27 -43.95
C LYS A 75 15.82 30.21 -42.82
N LYS A 76 15.34 31.47 -42.78
CA LYS A 76 15.65 32.44 -41.71
C LYS A 76 14.61 32.48 -40.59
N ASN A 77 13.40 31.96 -40.83
CA ASN A 77 12.34 31.91 -39.82
C ASN A 77 12.32 30.58 -39.05
N GLU A 78 12.80 29.49 -39.66
CA GLU A 78 12.97 28.17 -39.03
C GLU A 78 13.72 28.27 -37.69
N SER A 79 14.88 28.96 -37.66
CA SER A 79 15.67 29.08 -36.44
C SER A 79 14.97 29.79 -35.28
N LYS A 80 14.03 30.69 -35.55
CA LYS A 80 13.24 31.38 -34.51
C LYS A 80 12.15 30.47 -33.94
N TYR A 81 11.54 29.63 -34.79
CA TYR A 81 10.60 28.61 -34.34
C TYR A 81 11.32 27.51 -33.56
N ASP A 82 12.51 27.11 -33.99
CA ASP A 82 13.32 26.11 -33.30
C ASP A 82 13.66 26.55 -31.87
N VAL A 83 14.05 27.81 -31.67
CA VAL A 83 14.31 28.37 -30.32
C VAL A 83 13.04 28.34 -29.44
N GLN A 84 11.87 28.67 -29.99
CA GLN A 84 10.61 28.62 -29.24
C GLN A 84 10.19 27.19 -28.89
N ILE A 85 10.46 26.24 -29.79
CA ILE A 85 10.21 24.82 -29.55
C ILE A 85 11.14 24.32 -28.45
N ILE A 86 12.42 24.68 -28.47
CA ILE A 86 13.38 24.34 -27.41
C ILE A 86 12.92 24.88 -26.06
N GLU A 87 12.53 26.16 -25.97
CA GLU A 87 12.05 26.76 -24.71
C GLU A 87 10.77 26.07 -24.19
N LEU A 88 9.87 25.66 -25.09
CA LEU A 88 8.68 24.92 -24.73
C LEU A 88 9.01 23.53 -24.18
N LEU A 89 9.95 22.83 -24.82
CA LEU A 89 10.43 21.52 -24.37
C LEU A 89 11.12 21.61 -23.01
N GLU A 90 11.94 22.64 -22.77
CA GLU A 90 12.57 22.90 -21.47
C GLU A 90 11.50 23.07 -20.37
N LYS A 91 10.48 23.90 -20.61
CA LYS A 91 9.35 24.07 -19.65
C LYS A 91 8.59 22.76 -19.39
N GLN A 92 8.44 21.92 -20.41
CA GLN A 92 7.81 20.60 -20.25
C GLN A 92 8.68 19.68 -19.39
N ILE A 93 9.99 19.64 -19.63
CA ILE A 93 10.95 18.88 -18.83
C ILE A 93 10.92 19.34 -17.36
N ASP A 94 10.95 20.65 -17.11
CA ASP A 94 10.87 21.20 -15.76
C ASP A 94 9.58 20.82 -15.04
N THR A 95 8.46 20.84 -15.77
CA THR A 95 7.16 20.46 -15.23
C THR A 95 7.12 18.97 -14.87
N LEU A 96 7.66 18.11 -15.75
CA LEU A 96 7.77 16.67 -15.51
C LEU A 96 8.69 16.38 -14.32
N ASN A 97 9.86 17.02 -14.24
CA ASN A 97 10.79 16.87 -13.12
C ASN A 97 10.14 17.25 -11.78
N LYS A 98 9.41 18.38 -11.72
CA LYS A 98 8.66 18.79 -10.53
C LYS A 98 7.56 17.80 -10.15
N GLN A 99 6.93 17.15 -11.12
CA GLN A 99 5.92 16.11 -10.85
C GLN A 99 6.58 14.84 -10.31
N LEU A 100 7.72 14.45 -10.88
CA LEU A 100 8.51 13.29 -10.44
C LEU A 100 8.98 13.48 -9.00
N GLU A 101 9.61 14.62 -8.68
CA GLU A 101 10.09 14.94 -7.33
C GLU A 101 8.95 14.89 -6.30
N LYS A 102 7.75 15.37 -6.67
CA LYS A 102 6.56 15.27 -5.81
C LYS A 102 6.08 13.84 -5.61
N GLN A 103 6.25 12.95 -6.58
CA GLN A 103 5.91 11.53 -6.41
C GLN A 103 6.95 10.84 -5.55
N GLU A 104 8.24 11.07 -5.79
CA GLU A 104 9.34 10.52 -5.00
C GLU A 104 9.18 10.90 -3.52
N LYS A 105 8.93 12.16 -3.19
CA LYS A 105 8.68 12.59 -1.80
C LYS A 105 7.47 11.89 -1.15
N ARG A 106 6.40 11.64 -1.91
CA ARG A 106 5.22 10.91 -1.42
C ARG A 106 5.53 9.44 -1.16
N HIS A 107 6.31 8.81 -2.02
CA HIS A 107 6.75 7.44 -1.81
C HIS A 107 7.73 7.33 -0.64
N GLU A 108 8.69 8.25 -0.54
CA GLU A 108 9.68 8.29 0.56
C GLU A 108 9.00 8.39 1.93
N THR A 109 8.07 9.35 2.09
CA THR A 109 7.31 9.50 3.34
C THR A 109 6.51 8.25 3.71
N THR A 110 5.93 7.57 2.71
CA THR A 110 5.17 6.33 2.92
C THR A 110 6.09 5.17 3.31
N ILE A 111 7.25 5.05 2.67
CA ILE A 111 8.25 4.02 2.99
C ILE A 111 8.80 4.22 4.39
N GLU A 112 9.16 5.45 4.76
CA GLU A 112 9.64 5.80 6.09
C GLU A 112 8.61 5.51 7.18
N PHE A 113 7.32 5.77 6.91
CA PHE A 113 6.24 5.40 7.82
C PHE A 113 6.21 3.88 8.08
N TYR A 114 6.20 3.07 7.02
CA TYR A 114 6.18 1.61 7.16
C TYR A 114 7.45 1.05 7.80
N ARG A 115 8.62 1.64 7.54
CA ARG A 115 9.88 1.27 8.19
C ARG A 115 9.80 1.45 9.71
N LYS A 116 9.29 2.59 10.17
CA LYS A 116 9.09 2.86 11.61
C LYS A 116 8.11 1.89 12.24
N GLU A 117 6.96 1.68 11.60
CA GLU A 117 5.94 0.74 12.09
C GLU A 117 6.48 -0.69 12.19
N LEU A 118 7.28 -1.12 11.21
CA LEU A 118 7.93 -2.44 11.23
C LEU A 118 8.98 -2.54 12.34
N GLN A 119 9.77 -1.49 12.55
CA GLN A 119 10.77 -1.45 13.63
C GLN A 119 10.12 -1.53 15.02
N GLU A 120 9.02 -0.80 15.25
CA GLU A 120 8.25 -0.85 16.50
C GLU A 120 7.68 -2.25 16.74
N ARG A 121 7.09 -2.87 15.72
CA ARG A 121 6.59 -4.25 15.81
C ARG A 121 7.70 -5.25 16.10
N SER A 122 8.86 -5.10 15.47
CA SER A 122 10.02 -5.97 15.71
C SER A 122 10.50 -5.87 17.16
N LYS A 123 10.62 -4.66 17.70
CA LYS A 123 11.02 -4.43 19.09
C LYS A 123 9.99 -4.99 20.09
N LEU A 124 8.70 -4.84 19.81
CA LEU A 124 7.64 -5.41 20.65
C LEU A 124 7.71 -6.95 20.67
N LEU A 125 7.93 -7.56 19.51
CA LEU A 125 8.08 -9.01 19.39
C LEU A 125 9.29 -9.52 20.17
N GLU A 126 10.44 -8.84 20.03
CA GLU A 126 11.66 -9.16 20.78
C GLU A 126 11.43 -9.08 22.30
N ASN A 127 10.80 -8.00 22.78
CA ASN A 127 10.46 -7.85 24.19
C ASN A 127 9.55 -8.99 24.67
N GLN A 128 8.56 -9.40 23.87
CA GLN A 128 7.68 -10.51 24.23
C GLN A 128 8.45 -11.84 24.32
N GLN A 129 9.40 -12.08 23.42
CA GLN A 129 10.25 -13.27 23.45
C GLN A 129 11.15 -13.29 24.69
N VAL A 130 11.80 -12.17 25.01
CA VAL A 130 12.65 -12.03 26.21
C VAL A 130 11.83 -12.29 27.47
N LEU A 131 10.66 -11.64 27.60
CA LEU A 131 9.77 -11.84 28.75
C LEU A 131 9.30 -13.28 28.90
N ALA A 132 8.96 -13.96 27.80
CA ALA A 132 8.57 -15.37 27.81
C ALA A 132 9.71 -16.28 28.27
N LEU A 133 10.94 -16.02 27.81
CA LEU A 133 12.12 -16.77 28.24
C LEU A 133 12.43 -16.56 29.72
N GLU A 134 12.35 -15.32 30.21
CA GLU A 134 12.55 -15.01 31.63
C GLU A 134 11.46 -15.60 32.52
N SER A 135 10.20 -15.53 32.11
CA SER A 135 9.09 -16.15 32.85
C SER A 135 9.24 -17.66 32.91
N ASN A 136 9.62 -18.30 31.81
CA ASN A 136 9.83 -19.75 31.77
C ASN A 136 10.98 -20.18 32.70
N LYS A 137 12.09 -19.44 32.72
CA LYS A 137 13.19 -19.67 33.68
C LYS A 137 12.72 -19.54 35.13
N LYS A 138 11.88 -18.54 35.42
CA LYS A 138 11.33 -18.34 36.78
C LYS A 138 10.36 -19.46 37.17
N ILE A 139 9.51 -19.92 36.25
CA ILE A 139 8.60 -21.05 36.46
C ILE A 139 9.41 -22.30 36.79
N GLN A 140 10.43 -22.64 35.99
CA GLN A 140 11.29 -23.79 36.25
C GLN A 140 11.93 -23.76 37.65
N LYS A 141 12.41 -22.59 38.08
CA LYS A 141 12.98 -22.43 39.44
C LYS A 141 11.94 -22.67 40.52
N LEU A 142 10.72 -22.14 40.36
CA LEU A 142 9.64 -22.34 41.32
C LEU A 142 9.16 -23.79 41.34
N GLU A 143 9.09 -24.46 40.19
CA GLU A 143 8.77 -25.88 40.08
C GLU A 143 9.80 -26.75 40.80
N SER A 144 11.09 -26.46 40.64
CA SER A 144 12.16 -27.16 41.38
C SER A 144 12.03 -26.95 42.90
N GLN A 145 11.77 -25.72 43.35
CA GLN A 145 11.57 -25.43 44.77
C GLN A 145 10.33 -26.14 45.34
N LEU A 146 9.23 -26.15 44.59
CA LEU A 146 8.00 -26.85 45.00
C LEU A 146 8.21 -28.36 45.09
N GLU A 147 8.99 -28.93 44.17
CA GLU A 147 9.33 -30.35 44.17
C GLU A 147 10.25 -30.71 45.35
N GLU A 148 11.24 -29.87 45.67
CA GLU A 148 12.09 -30.01 46.86
C GLU A 148 11.25 -29.96 48.16
N GLU A 149 10.35 -28.99 48.29
CA GLU A 149 9.43 -28.88 49.44
C GLU A 149 8.51 -30.10 49.58
N ARG A 150 8.00 -30.65 48.46
CA ARG A 150 7.22 -31.90 48.47
C ARG A 150 8.05 -33.08 48.96
N GLN A 151 9.29 -33.21 48.50
CA GLN A 151 10.20 -34.28 48.92
C GLN A 151 10.59 -34.16 50.40
N LEU A 152 10.85 -32.95 50.89
CA LEU A 152 11.18 -32.71 52.30
C LEU A 152 9.98 -32.98 53.23
N ASN A 153 8.78 -32.53 52.87
CA ASN A 153 7.57 -32.77 53.67
C ASN A 153 7.17 -34.25 53.71
N TYR A 154 7.44 -35.01 52.63
CA TYR A 154 7.21 -36.47 52.62
C TYR A 154 8.27 -37.26 53.39
N SER A 155 9.48 -36.70 53.58
CA SER A 155 10.58 -37.34 54.31
C SER A 155 10.35 -37.41 55.82
N PHE A 156 9.57 -36.48 56.41
CA PHE A 156 9.38 -36.41 57.86
C PHE A 156 8.53 -37.57 58.44
N ASP A 157 7.67 -38.19 57.64
CA ASP A 157 6.80 -39.28 58.09
C ASP A 157 7.43 -40.69 58.00
N THR A 158 8.64 -40.83 57.44
CA THR A 158 9.30 -42.16 57.32
C THR A 158 10.34 -42.45 58.39
N ALA A 159 10.80 -41.44 59.15
CA ALA A 159 11.84 -41.62 60.17
C ALA A 159 11.34 -42.18 61.52
N THR A 160 10.02 -42.35 61.72
CA THR A 160 9.46 -42.97 62.95
C THR A 160 8.76 -44.31 62.73
N ASN A 161 8.67 -44.80 61.50
CA ASN A 161 8.00 -46.08 61.22
C ASN A 161 8.96 -47.27 61.31
N ASN A 162 9.55 -47.42 62.49
CA ASN A 162 10.11 -48.68 62.95
C ASN A 162 9.04 -49.42 63.77
N ARG A 163 7.87 -49.69 63.17
CA ARG A 163 6.90 -50.66 63.70
C ARG A 163 5.85 -51.06 62.68
N GLN A 164 5.87 -52.36 62.40
CA GLN A 164 4.76 -53.17 61.89
C GLN A 164 4.26 -52.87 60.47
N ASN A 165 4.83 -53.65 59.56
CA ASN A 165 4.17 -54.31 58.43
C ASN A 165 2.63 -54.39 58.60
N ILE A 166 1.91 -53.46 57.96
CA ILE A 166 0.47 -53.55 57.73
C ILE A 166 0.28 -53.21 56.25
N ASP A 167 -0.40 -54.12 55.55
CA ASP A 167 -0.76 -54.07 54.13
C ASP A 167 -1.27 -52.69 53.69
N PRO A 168 -0.76 -52.09 52.61
CA PRO A 168 -1.36 -50.91 52.02
C PRO A 168 -2.58 -51.35 51.22
N GLN A 169 -3.76 -51.31 51.83
CA GLN A 169 -5.01 -51.31 51.07
C GLN A 169 -5.19 -49.90 50.52
N GLU A 170 -4.65 -49.66 49.33
CA GLU A 170 -4.81 -48.42 48.57
C GLU A 170 -6.31 -48.12 48.40
N ALA A 171 -6.74 -46.98 48.94
CA ALA A 171 -8.05 -46.42 48.65
C ALA A 171 -8.04 -45.96 47.19
N THR A 172 -8.76 -46.68 46.34
CA THR A 172 -9.01 -46.35 44.95
C THR A 172 -9.85 -45.06 44.89
N PHE A 173 -9.19 -43.92 44.73
CA PHE A 173 -9.83 -42.71 44.26
C PHE A 173 -10.07 -42.83 42.76
N THR A 174 -11.29 -43.22 42.40
CA THR A 174 -11.83 -43.09 41.04
C THR A 174 -12.03 -41.60 40.75
N GLU A 175 -11.04 -40.97 40.12
CA GLU A 175 -11.23 -39.67 39.46
C GLU A 175 -11.12 -39.93 37.95
N GLU A 176 -12.29 -40.02 37.30
CA GLU A 176 -12.41 -40.11 35.85
C GLU A 176 -11.90 -38.81 35.21
N SER A 177 -10.61 -38.74 34.90
CA SER A 177 -10.09 -37.75 33.96
C SER A 177 -10.28 -38.30 32.53
N GLN A 178 -11.33 -37.83 31.88
CA GLN A 178 -11.54 -38.09 30.46
C GLN A 178 -10.35 -37.53 29.65
N ASN A 179 -9.64 -38.46 29.03
CA ASN A 179 -8.53 -38.24 28.12
C ASN A 179 -9.01 -37.46 26.88
N ILE A 180 -8.72 -36.16 26.83
CA ILE A 180 -8.77 -35.38 25.58
C ILE A 180 -7.39 -35.44 24.94
N ASN A 181 -7.27 -36.38 24.01
CA ASN A 181 -6.10 -36.68 23.20
C ASN A 181 -5.81 -35.50 22.25
N GLN A 182 -4.98 -34.53 22.66
CA GLN A 182 -4.34 -33.61 21.71
C GLN A 182 -3.06 -34.27 21.19
N GLN A 183 -3.15 -34.73 19.94
CA GLN A 183 -2.01 -35.19 19.16
C GLN A 183 -0.95 -34.08 19.07
N GLN A 184 0.09 -34.18 19.90
CA GLN A 184 1.37 -33.57 19.59
C GLN A 184 2.10 -34.51 18.64
N THR A 185 2.03 -34.23 17.34
CA THR A 185 2.99 -34.75 16.38
C THR A 185 4.39 -34.28 16.79
N LYS A 186 5.20 -35.20 17.32
CA LYS A 186 6.64 -35.03 17.52
C LYS A 186 7.30 -34.73 16.16
N CYS A 187 7.61 -33.46 15.89
CA CYS A 187 8.61 -33.12 14.89
C CYS A 187 9.99 -33.40 15.49
N GLN A 188 10.69 -34.37 14.90
CA GLN A 188 12.09 -34.69 15.18
C GLN A 188 12.97 -33.44 14.94
N PRO A 189 13.94 -33.13 15.82
CA PRO A 189 14.91 -32.09 15.53
C PRO A 189 15.85 -32.60 14.42
N THR A 190 15.85 -31.90 13.28
CA THR A 190 16.88 -32.11 12.25
C THR A 190 18.13 -31.35 12.70
N GLU A 191 19.20 -32.08 12.98
CA GLU A 191 20.53 -31.52 13.24
C GLU A 191 21.04 -30.81 11.99
N VAL A 192 21.03 -29.47 12.01
CA VAL A 192 21.68 -28.65 10.99
C VAL A 192 23.09 -28.33 11.48
N ASN A 193 24.08 -28.82 10.73
CA ASN A 193 25.50 -28.70 11.01
C ASN A 193 25.97 -27.27 10.63
N TYR A 194 26.28 -26.43 11.60
CA TYR A 194 26.90 -25.12 11.35
C TYR A 194 28.41 -25.30 11.24
N LYS A 195 28.90 -25.43 10.00
CA LYS A 195 30.30 -25.15 9.66
C LYS A 195 30.34 -23.81 8.94
N ASP A 196 30.69 -22.76 9.67
CA ASP A 196 31.88 -21.95 9.39
C ASP A 196 31.88 -20.67 10.25
N ILE A 197 33.01 -20.48 10.91
CA ILE A 197 33.34 -19.43 11.87
C ILE A 197 33.84 -18.20 11.11
N ALA A 198 33.47 -17.01 11.56
CA ALA A 198 34.41 -15.88 11.60
C ALA A 198 34.09 -15.00 12.82
N GLU A 199 34.93 -15.13 13.84
CA GLU A 199 35.07 -14.17 14.93
C GLU A 199 35.61 -12.85 14.38
N GLU A 200 34.96 -11.73 14.66
CA GLU A 200 35.66 -10.43 14.64
C GLU A 200 35.11 -9.48 15.71
N LYS A 201 35.88 -9.42 16.81
CA LYS A 201 36.25 -8.25 17.63
C LYS A 201 35.14 -7.35 18.17
N GLU A 202 34.95 -7.45 19.48
CA GLU A 202 34.50 -6.37 20.35
C GLU A 202 35.27 -5.08 20.09
N ASN A 203 34.55 -3.95 20.05
CA ASN A 203 35.06 -2.66 20.51
C ASN A 203 33.91 -1.87 21.15
N ASP A 204 34.15 -1.50 22.41
CA ASP A 204 33.43 -0.54 23.22
C ASP A 204 33.02 0.74 22.46
N SER A 205 31.81 1.21 22.69
CA SER A 205 31.62 2.58 23.22
C SER A 205 30.17 2.81 23.65
N THR A 206 30.01 2.83 24.97
CA THR A 206 28.91 3.41 25.72
C THR A 206 28.64 4.85 25.28
N ASN A 207 27.39 5.20 25.00
CA ASN A 207 26.91 6.55 25.25
C ASN A 207 25.42 6.51 25.59
N GLU A 208 25.16 6.46 26.90
CA GLU A 208 23.89 6.85 27.47
C GLU A 208 23.68 8.36 27.24
N GLY A 209 22.51 8.74 26.73
CA GLY A 209 22.17 10.13 26.44
C GLY A 209 20.67 10.36 26.49
N GLU A 210 20.20 10.69 27.69
CA GLU A 210 19.02 11.50 28.04
C GLU A 210 17.63 11.09 27.54
N LEU A 211 16.90 10.47 28.48
CA LEU A 211 15.44 10.53 28.59
C LEU A 211 14.98 11.97 28.86
N ILE A 212 14.42 12.64 27.86
CA ILE A 212 13.62 13.85 28.08
C ILE A 212 12.13 13.48 28.07
N LYS A 213 11.53 13.59 29.26
CA LYS A 213 10.08 13.60 29.48
C LYS A 213 9.56 14.98 29.14
N GLU A 214 8.61 15.12 28.22
CA GLU A 214 7.67 16.24 28.25
C GLU A 214 6.26 15.78 27.90
N ASP A 215 5.34 16.23 28.75
CA ASP A 215 3.94 15.87 28.89
C ASP A 215 3.10 17.02 28.30
N LYS A 216 2.04 16.68 27.56
CA LYS A 216 0.89 17.51 27.14
C LYS A 216 1.14 18.81 26.37
N PHE A 217 0.50 18.93 25.20
CA PHE A 217 -0.53 19.94 24.94
C PHE A 217 -1.50 19.44 23.87
N VAL A 218 -2.78 19.35 24.23
CA VAL A 218 -3.92 19.18 23.31
C VAL A 218 -4.33 20.60 22.89
N GLU A 219 -4.35 20.87 21.59
CA GLU A 219 -4.91 22.11 21.05
C GLU A 219 -6.22 21.79 20.33
N GLU A 220 -7.32 22.19 20.98
CA GLU A 220 -8.65 22.27 20.40
C GLU A 220 -8.64 23.28 19.25
N THR A 221 -8.89 22.82 18.02
CA THR A 221 -9.25 23.72 16.93
C THR A 221 -10.77 23.89 16.92
N LYS A 222 -11.19 25.14 17.15
CA LYS A 222 -12.58 25.59 17.12
C LYS A 222 -13.17 25.37 15.72
N SER A 223 -14.34 24.76 15.65
CA SER A 223 -15.16 24.72 14.44
C SER A 223 -16.11 25.91 14.43
N ASP A 224 -16.09 26.69 13.34
CA ASP A 224 -17.15 27.66 13.04
C ASP A 224 -18.37 26.90 12.46
N PRO A 225 -19.61 27.32 12.76
CA PRO A 225 -20.81 26.59 12.43
C PRO A 225 -21.47 27.19 11.18
N ASP A 226 -21.07 26.76 9.99
CA ASP A 226 -21.91 26.98 8.81
C ASP A 226 -21.62 25.94 7.74
N ASP A 227 -22.37 24.84 7.77
CA ASP A 227 -22.68 24.08 6.56
C ASP A 227 -23.86 23.14 6.85
N ASN A 228 -25.06 23.62 6.54
CA ASN A 228 -26.24 22.79 6.35
C ASN A 228 -25.99 21.84 5.17
N LYS A 229 -25.47 20.64 5.45
CA LYS A 229 -25.54 19.50 4.55
C LYS A 229 -25.96 18.25 5.31
N GLU A 230 -27.06 17.68 4.85
CA GLU A 230 -27.57 16.38 5.27
C GLU A 230 -26.42 15.37 5.37
N VAL A 231 -26.29 14.75 6.55
CA VAL A 231 -25.29 13.73 6.84
C VAL A 231 -25.66 12.46 6.07
N GLU A 232 -25.09 12.26 4.88
CA GLU A 232 -25.11 10.95 4.24
C GLU A 232 -24.30 9.95 5.10
N PRO A 233 -24.81 8.74 5.36
CA PRO A 233 -24.07 7.76 6.14
C PRO A 233 -22.75 7.37 5.45
N PRO A 234 -21.67 7.14 6.21
CA PRO A 234 -20.36 6.86 5.65
C PRO A 234 -20.43 5.62 4.75
N LYS A 235 -19.90 5.76 3.53
CA LYS A 235 -19.90 4.69 2.54
C LYS A 235 -19.12 3.50 3.08
N LYS A 236 -19.84 2.40 3.27
CA LYS A 236 -19.34 1.08 3.67
C LYS A 236 -18.07 0.71 2.88
N GLY A 237 -16.95 0.55 3.58
CA GLY A 237 -15.65 0.25 2.99
C GLY A 237 -15.60 -1.13 2.32
N PHE A 238 -14.64 -1.33 1.42
CA PHE A 238 -14.46 -2.54 0.60
C PHE A 238 -14.62 -3.86 1.38
N TRP A 239 -14.13 -3.90 2.62
CA TRP A 239 -14.16 -5.08 3.50
C TRP A 239 -15.54 -5.37 4.13
N SER A 240 -16.38 -4.36 4.32
CA SER A 240 -17.72 -4.54 4.90
C SER A 240 -18.70 -5.26 3.96
N ARG A 241 -18.34 -5.42 2.68
CA ARG A 241 -19.08 -6.27 1.72
C ARG A 241 -18.75 -7.76 1.85
N PHE A 242 -17.56 -8.09 2.35
CA PHE A 242 -17.12 -9.49 2.44
C PHE A 242 -17.48 -10.15 3.75
N PHE A 243 -17.45 -9.40 4.85
CA PHE A 243 -17.64 -9.97 6.19
C PHE A 243 -18.98 -9.61 6.84
N GLY A 244 -19.83 -8.82 6.17
CA GLY A 244 -21.09 -8.35 6.74
C GLY A 244 -20.88 -7.48 7.98
N ASN A 245 -21.96 -6.92 8.50
CA ASN A 245 -21.97 -6.30 9.83
C ASN A 245 -22.24 -7.35 10.89
#